data_AF-Q26FF3-F1
#
_entry.id   AF-Q26FF3-F1
#
_cell.length_a   1.000
_cell.length_b   1.000
_cell.length_c   1.000
_cell.angle_alpha   90.00
_cell.angle_beta   90.00
_cell.angle_gamma   90.00
#
_symmetry.space_group_name_H-M   'P 1'
#
loop_
_entity.id
_entity.type
_entity.pdbx_description
1 polymer ?
#
loop_
_entity_poly.entity_id
_entity_poly.type
_entity_poly.pdbx_seq_one_letter_code
_entity_poly.pdbx_strand_id
1 'polypeptide(L)'
;MSNEQQHHSCWTSCPDCQGRGKKRGRLRKKDKLAYQKALEQFENSDQKGIAPTRPKAHLHICKTCHGKGIIPSTNFPTPDVDNYPHVAIIGAGIGGVAFAVACLHRGIPFTLYERDSSFDARSQGYGLTLQQASKAIEGLGIQTLKDGVISTKHVVHTPEGHVVGEWGIRKWLPSENKPYPKRTNIHIARQSLRLELINQLGGPQHIQWNHQLIDIDTNPNNGGVLTFNIDGEKKTVQADLIVGADGIRSTVRKQLIGEERTPLRYLGCIVILGICPLEQLKNVESSLLDSATVFQTANGNERIYMMPYDAHSVMWQLSFPMSEQEAKDLSLKGAQALKTVARLRTPWHDPIPQILEATKVSDITGYPVYDRELLKPDLLNHSKMATLIGDAAHPMSPFKGQGANQALLDALSLARIITIGCRPQSNWREVGLKKSVLENFETEMLQRTATKVKDSAAAAQFLHSEIVLHEGDEPRGRCLKS
;
A
#
# COMPACT_ATOMS: atom_id res chain seq x y z
N MET A 1 -12.59 22.22 34.09
CA MET A 1 -13.60 21.32 33.49
C MET A 1 -14.14 21.96 32.22
N SER A 2 -13.46 21.71 31.10
CA SER A 2 -13.95 21.99 29.76
C SER A 2 -14.05 20.64 29.06
N ASN A 3 -15.29 20.19 28.85
CA ASN A 3 -15.62 18.99 28.07
C ASN A 3 -15.17 19.22 26.62
N GLU A 4 -13.94 18.82 26.28
CA GLU A 4 -13.61 18.49 24.90
C GLU A 4 -14.17 17.09 24.63
N GLN A 5 -15.35 17.06 24.03
CA GLN A 5 -15.92 15.84 23.46
C GLN A 5 -14.92 15.25 22.46
N GLN A 6 -14.30 14.13 22.83
CA GLN A 6 -13.58 13.26 21.92
C GLN A 6 -14.56 12.77 20.85
N HIS A 7 -14.60 13.45 19.70
CA HIS A 7 -15.31 12.95 18.52
C HIS A 7 -14.55 11.75 17.96
N HIS A 8 -14.80 10.57 18.51
CA HIS A 8 -14.66 9.31 17.77
C HIS A 8 -15.69 9.35 16.63
N SER A 9 -15.31 9.95 15.50
CA SER A 9 -16.21 10.03 14.34
C SER A 9 -16.26 8.66 13.68
N CYS A 10 -17.26 7.86 14.04
CA CYS A 10 -17.62 6.68 13.27
C CYS A 10 -17.95 7.10 11.84
N TRP A 11 -17.76 6.21 10.87
CA TRP A 11 -18.08 6.47 9.47
C TRP A 11 -19.05 5.45 8.92
N THR A 12 -19.93 5.91 8.04
CA THR A 12 -20.86 5.04 7.32
C THR A 12 -20.84 5.34 5.82
N SER A 13 -21.39 4.42 5.05
CA SER A 13 -21.49 4.51 3.60
C SER A 13 -22.31 5.74 3.20
N CYS A 14 -21.78 6.55 2.29
CA CYS A 14 -22.50 7.71 1.78
C CYS A 14 -23.75 7.25 1.01
N PRO A 15 -24.98 7.59 1.46
CA PRO A 15 -26.22 7.08 0.85
C PRO A 15 -26.38 7.55 -0.60
N ASP A 16 -25.94 8.78 -0.89
CA ASP A 16 -26.06 9.39 -2.21
C ASP A 16 -25.30 8.67 -3.32
N CYS A 17 -24.17 8.04 -2.99
CA CYS A 17 -23.38 7.27 -3.94
C CYS A 17 -23.27 5.80 -3.56
N GLN A 18 -23.98 5.37 -2.50
CA GLN A 18 -23.96 4.02 -1.97
C GLN A 18 -22.53 3.52 -1.75
N GLY A 19 -21.69 4.28 -1.04
CA GLY A 19 -20.34 3.81 -0.68
C GLY A 19 -19.25 4.00 -1.74
N ARG A 20 -19.64 4.37 -2.98
CA ARG A 20 -18.76 4.34 -4.17
C ARG A 20 -17.83 5.54 -4.30
N GLY A 21 -18.21 6.68 -3.71
CA GLY A 21 -17.57 7.98 -3.93
C GLY A 21 -17.86 8.59 -5.31
N LYS A 22 -18.45 7.85 -6.24
CA LYS A 22 -18.80 8.32 -7.59
C LYS A 22 -20.25 7.97 -7.92
N LYS A 23 -20.92 8.84 -8.67
CA LYS A 23 -22.27 8.61 -9.20
C LYS A 23 -22.21 8.47 -10.71
N ARG A 24 -23.03 7.56 -11.26
CA ARG A 24 -23.24 7.46 -12.71
C ARG A 24 -24.07 8.66 -13.16
N GLY A 25 -23.54 9.43 -14.11
CA GLY A 25 -24.29 10.44 -14.82
C GLY A 25 -25.31 9.81 -15.77
N ARG A 26 -26.13 10.64 -16.42
CA ARG A 26 -26.95 10.19 -17.55
C ARG A 26 -26.06 9.92 -18.75
N LEU A 27 -26.37 8.87 -19.52
CA LEU A 27 -25.77 8.67 -20.83
C LEU A 27 -26.08 9.88 -21.71
N ARG A 28 -25.08 10.37 -22.46
CA ARG A 28 -25.33 11.45 -23.42
C ARG A 28 -26.30 10.93 -24.49
N LYS A 29 -27.25 11.77 -24.90
CA LYS A 29 -28.26 11.40 -25.91
C LYS A 29 -27.60 10.88 -27.20
N LYS A 30 -26.48 11.50 -27.60
CA LYS A 30 -25.66 11.07 -28.75
C LYS A 30 -25.16 9.63 -28.62
N ASP A 31 -24.57 9.27 -27.48
CA ASP A 31 -24.00 7.94 -27.26
C ASP A 31 -25.09 6.86 -27.21
N LYS A 32 -26.24 7.18 -26.59
CA LYS A 32 -27.41 6.29 -26.58
C LYS A 32 -27.93 6.04 -28.00
N LEU A 33 -28.07 7.11 -28.80
CA LEU A 33 -28.59 7.02 -30.17
C LEU A 33 -27.62 6.28 -31.09
N ALA A 34 -26.31 6.52 -30.94
CA ALA A 34 -25.28 5.81 -31.69
C ALA A 34 -25.28 4.31 -31.39
N TYR A 35 -25.41 3.93 -30.11
CA TYR A 35 -25.53 2.53 -29.71
C TYR A 35 -26.80 1.87 -30.27
N GLN A 36 -27.95 2.56 -30.22
CA GLN A 36 -29.20 2.04 -30.77
C GLN A 36 -29.09 1.76 -32.27
N LYS A 37 -28.52 2.70 -33.05
CA LYS A 37 -28.28 2.51 -34.49
C LYS A 37 -27.35 1.34 -34.77
N ALA A 38 -26.27 1.22 -34.00
CA ALA A 38 -25.32 0.13 -34.17
C ALA A 38 -25.94 -1.23 -33.79
N LEU A 39 -26.79 -1.27 -32.76
CA LEU A 39 -27.50 -2.47 -32.32
C LEU A 39 -28.52 -2.92 -33.38
N GLU A 40 -29.30 -1.98 -33.91
CA GLU A 40 -30.26 -2.24 -34.99
C GLU A 40 -29.54 -2.76 -36.25
N GLN A 41 -28.38 -2.19 -36.61
CA GLN A 41 -27.57 -2.69 -37.73
C GLN A 41 -27.05 -4.11 -37.49
N PHE A 42 -26.65 -4.43 -36.26
CA PHE A 42 -26.17 -5.77 -35.89
C PHE A 42 -27.31 -6.80 -35.86
N GLU A 43 -28.50 -6.42 -35.39
CA GLU A 43 -29.68 -7.28 -35.41
C GLU A 43 -30.15 -7.53 -36.86
N ASN A 44 -30.14 -6.50 -37.71
CA ASN A 44 -30.48 -6.60 -39.13
C ASN A 44 -29.44 -7.35 -39.99
N SER A 45 -28.23 -7.59 -39.47
CA SER A 45 -27.19 -8.39 -40.15
C SER A 45 -27.21 -9.87 -39.75
N ASP A 46 -28.31 -10.36 -39.19
CA ASP A 46 -28.41 -11.70 -38.56
C ASP A 46 -27.32 -11.91 -37.49
N GLN A 47 -26.99 -10.86 -36.73
CA GLN A 47 -25.95 -10.88 -35.69
C GLN A 47 -24.57 -11.26 -36.23
N LYS A 48 -24.32 -11.05 -37.53
CA LYS A 48 -23.00 -11.23 -38.13
C LYS A 48 -22.14 -10.01 -37.81
N GLY A 49 -20.98 -10.25 -37.19
CA GLY A 49 -19.98 -9.23 -36.87
C GLY A 49 -19.75 -9.04 -35.37
N ILE A 50 -19.17 -7.91 -35.00
CA ILE A 50 -18.89 -7.58 -33.59
C ILE A 50 -20.12 -6.92 -32.98
N ALA A 51 -20.66 -7.50 -31.92
CA ALA A 51 -21.78 -6.93 -31.19
C ALA A 51 -21.43 -5.53 -30.65
N PRO A 52 -22.29 -4.52 -30.85
CA PRO A 52 -22.03 -3.17 -30.39
C PRO A 52 -21.96 -3.13 -28.86
N THR A 53 -20.97 -2.41 -28.34
CA THR A 53 -20.76 -2.32 -26.89
C THR A 53 -21.67 -1.26 -26.29
N ARG A 54 -22.41 -1.60 -25.23
CA ARG A 54 -23.28 -0.66 -24.53
C ARG A 54 -22.47 0.51 -23.96
N PRO A 55 -22.84 1.77 -24.24
CA PRO A 55 -22.08 2.93 -23.79
C PRO A 55 -22.12 3.00 -22.26
N LYS A 56 -20.97 3.31 -21.67
CA LYS A 56 -20.82 3.47 -20.21
C LYS A 56 -21.05 4.93 -19.85
N ALA A 57 -21.92 5.18 -18.88
CA ALA A 57 -22.15 6.53 -18.39
C ALA A 57 -20.90 7.12 -17.72
N HIS A 58 -20.66 8.42 -17.94
CA HIS A 58 -19.60 9.12 -17.21
C HIS A 58 -19.83 9.06 -15.71
N LEU A 59 -18.76 8.81 -14.96
CA LEU A 59 -18.77 8.83 -13.51
C LEU A 59 -18.34 10.23 -13.03
N HIS A 60 -19.15 10.82 -12.16
CA HIS A 60 -18.83 12.09 -11.51
C HIS A 60 -18.56 11.86 -10.03
N ILE A 61 -17.66 12.65 -9.45
CA ILE A 61 -17.39 12.64 -8.02
C ILE A 61 -18.69 12.96 -7.28
N CYS A 62 -19.03 12.16 -6.27
CA CYS A 62 -20.19 12.43 -5.42
C CYS A 62 -19.94 13.73 -4.64
N LYS A 63 -20.84 14.71 -4.80
CA LYS A 63 -20.70 16.02 -4.15
C LYS A 63 -20.84 15.92 -2.64
N THR A 64 -21.69 15.03 -2.14
CA THR A 64 -22.00 14.87 -0.70
C THR A 64 -20.80 14.37 0.10
N CYS A 65 -20.07 13.38 -0.40
CA CYS A 65 -18.89 12.84 0.28
C CYS A 65 -17.57 13.25 -0.38
N HIS A 66 -17.60 14.16 -1.35
CA HIS A 66 -16.43 14.63 -2.11
C HIS A 66 -15.53 13.51 -2.67
N GLY A 67 -16.09 12.35 -3.01
CA GLY A 67 -15.34 11.23 -3.56
C GLY A 67 -14.86 10.17 -2.56
N LYS A 68 -15.04 10.40 -1.25
CA LYS A 68 -14.64 9.47 -0.18
C LYS A 68 -15.49 8.21 -0.18
N GLY A 69 -16.77 8.36 -0.51
CA GLY A 69 -17.77 7.28 -0.46
C GLY A 69 -18.30 7.03 0.95
N ILE A 70 -17.85 7.76 1.95
CA ILE A 70 -18.27 7.65 3.35
C ILE A 70 -18.66 9.04 3.88
N ILE A 71 -19.48 9.08 4.92
CA ILE A 71 -19.87 10.27 5.67
C ILE A 71 -19.77 10.00 7.18
N PRO A 72 -19.59 11.03 8.03
CA PRO A 72 -19.61 10.86 9.47
C PRO A 72 -20.92 10.24 9.96
N SER A 73 -20.83 9.45 11.02
CA SER A 73 -21.92 8.73 11.67
C SER A 73 -21.75 8.77 13.19
N THR A 74 -22.84 8.61 13.94
CA THR A 74 -22.79 8.50 15.40
C THR A 74 -22.34 7.12 15.87
N ASN A 75 -22.66 6.08 15.10
CA ASN A 75 -22.34 4.69 15.40
C ASN A 75 -21.68 4.00 14.20
N PHE A 76 -20.93 2.93 14.47
CA PHE A 76 -20.51 2.02 13.41
C PHE A 76 -21.73 1.40 12.72
N PRO A 77 -21.67 1.19 11.39
CA PRO A 77 -22.75 0.53 10.68
C PRO A 77 -22.84 -0.94 11.10
N THR A 78 -24.07 -1.43 11.22
CA THR A 78 -24.32 -2.86 11.43
C THR A 78 -23.92 -3.64 10.15
N PRO A 79 -23.22 -4.78 10.28
CA PRO A 79 -22.90 -5.63 9.14
C PRO A 79 -24.18 -6.14 8.44
N ASP A 80 -24.23 -6.04 7.12
CA ASP A 80 -25.30 -6.55 6.28
C ASP A 80 -24.96 -7.98 5.81
N VAL A 81 -25.31 -8.94 6.66
CA VAL A 81 -25.08 -10.38 6.43
C VAL A 81 -26.01 -10.97 5.37
N ASP A 82 -27.11 -10.29 5.06
CA ASP A 82 -28.12 -10.77 4.11
C ASP A 82 -27.70 -10.48 2.67
N ASN A 83 -27.05 -9.34 2.41
CA ASN A 83 -26.68 -8.93 1.06
C ASN A 83 -25.21 -9.13 0.73
N TYR A 84 -24.29 -9.00 1.69
CA TYR A 84 -22.85 -9.09 1.41
C TYR A 84 -22.24 -10.45 1.77
N PRO A 85 -21.16 -10.87 1.07
CA PRO A 85 -20.38 -12.04 1.48
C PRO A 85 -19.65 -11.78 2.80
N HIS A 86 -19.53 -12.81 3.64
CA HIS A 86 -18.60 -12.77 4.78
C HIS A 86 -17.16 -12.92 4.30
N VAL A 87 -16.32 -11.94 4.65
CA VAL A 87 -14.94 -11.86 4.16
C VAL A 87 -13.93 -12.28 5.23
N ALA A 88 -13.15 -13.32 4.97
CA ALA A 88 -11.95 -13.65 5.75
C ALA A 88 -10.74 -12.86 5.21
N ILE A 89 -10.21 -11.95 6.01
CA ILE A 89 -9.03 -11.14 5.68
C ILE A 89 -7.83 -11.73 6.40
N ILE A 90 -6.80 -12.14 5.64
CA ILE A 90 -5.63 -12.84 6.18
C ILE A 90 -4.45 -11.88 6.21
N GLY A 91 -4.01 -11.50 7.40
CA GLY A 91 -2.91 -10.58 7.67
C GLY A 91 -3.40 -9.17 8.06
N ALA A 92 -3.05 -8.72 9.27
CA ALA A 92 -3.35 -7.39 9.79
C ALA A 92 -2.19 -6.40 9.58
N GLY A 93 -1.53 -6.46 8.42
CA GLY A 93 -0.66 -5.40 7.93
C GLY A 93 -1.44 -4.17 7.42
N ILE A 94 -0.76 -3.19 6.84
CA ILE A 94 -1.39 -1.95 6.33
C ILE A 94 -2.56 -2.25 5.38
N GLY A 95 -2.37 -3.14 4.40
CA GLY A 95 -3.41 -3.48 3.42
C GLY A 95 -4.61 -4.18 4.04
N GLY A 96 -4.40 -5.16 4.92
CA GLY A 96 -5.47 -5.93 5.53
C GLY A 96 -6.31 -5.12 6.52
N VAL A 97 -5.67 -4.33 7.39
CA VAL A 97 -6.39 -3.42 8.29
C VAL A 97 -7.14 -2.35 7.49
N ALA A 98 -6.53 -1.77 6.47
CA ALA A 98 -7.22 -0.81 5.61
C ALA A 98 -8.44 -1.42 4.89
N PHE A 99 -8.35 -2.69 4.48
CA PHE A 99 -9.48 -3.38 3.86
C PHE A 99 -10.59 -3.66 4.88
N ALA A 100 -10.23 -4.09 6.09
CA ALA A 100 -11.19 -4.23 7.20
C ALA A 100 -11.90 -2.91 7.50
N VAL A 101 -11.18 -1.77 7.55
CA VAL A 101 -11.78 -0.44 7.76
C VAL A 101 -12.73 -0.10 6.61
N ALA A 102 -12.32 -0.37 5.37
CA ALA A 102 -13.14 -0.12 4.20
C ALA A 102 -14.42 -0.97 4.18
N CYS A 103 -14.35 -2.21 4.67
CA CYS A 103 -15.50 -3.12 4.87
C CYS A 103 -16.41 -2.61 5.99
N LEU A 104 -15.85 -2.28 7.15
CA LEU A 104 -16.57 -1.73 8.30
C LEU A 104 -17.42 -0.54 7.88
N HIS A 105 -16.81 0.50 7.27
CA HIS A 105 -17.55 1.70 6.85
C HIS A 105 -18.65 1.44 5.80
N ARG A 106 -18.68 0.26 5.19
CA ARG A 106 -19.65 -0.15 4.15
C ARG A 106 -20.62 -1.23 4.62
N GLY A 107 -20.54 -1.65 5.88
CA GLY A 107 -21.37 -2.73 6.43
C GLY A 107 -21.07 -4.10 5.81
N ILE A 108 -19.90 -4.31 5.20
CA ILE A 108 -19.51 -5.62 4.67
C ILE A 108 -19.06 -6.48 5.85
N PRO A 109 -19.65 -7.67 6.10
CA PRO A 109 -19.25 -8.54 7.19
C PRO A 109 -17.85 -9.12 6.93
N PHE A 110 -16.99 -9.11 7.95
CA PHE A 110 -15.62 -9.60 7.82
C PHE A 110 -15.09 -10.18 9.13
N THR A 111 -14.01 -10.95 9.02
CA THR A 111 -13.13 -11.31 10.13
C THR A 111 -11.69 -11.11 9.70
N LEU A 112 -10.91 -10.36 10.49
CA LEU A 112 -9.51 -10.07 10.23
C LEU A 112 -8.62 -10.95 11.12
N TYR A 113 -7.77 -11.76 10.50
CA TYR A 113 -6.87 -12.69 11.17
C TYR A 113 -5.41 -12.23 11.07
N GLU A 114 -4.64 -12.42 12.15
CA GLU A 114 -3.22 -12.10 12.22
C GLU A 114 -2.48 -13.18 12.98
N ARG A 115 -1.30 -13.58 12.48
CA ARG A 115 -0.46 -14.62 13.09
C ARG A 115 0.34 -14.10 14.28
N ASP A 116 0.68 -12.81 14.27
CA ASP A 116 1.35 -12.17 15.39
C ASP A 116 0.44 -12.21 16.63
N SER A 117 1.01 -12.17 17.83
CA SER A 117 0.26 -12.28 19.09
C SER A 117 -0.39 -10.97 19.54
N SER A 118 0.10 -9.84 19.05
CA SER A 118 -0.38 -8.51 19.39
C SER A 118 0.13 -7.47 18.39
N PHE A 119 -0.31 -6.23 18.56
CA PHE A 119 0.20 -5.08 17.79
C PHE A 119 1.72 -4.91 17.96
N ASP A 120 2.23 -5.07 19.19
CA ASP A 120 3.62 -4.82 19.60
C ASP A 120 4.56 -6.02 19.43
N ALA A 121 4.06 -7.15 18.93
CA ALA A 121 4.84 -8.38 18.76
C ALA A 121 6.11 -8.21 17.91
N ARG A 122 6.20 -7.14 17.10
CA ARG A 122 7.39 -6.76 16.34
C ARG A 122 7.81 -5.34 16.70
N SER A 123 9.02 -5.21 17.24
CA SER A 123 9.67 -3.92 17.51
C SER A 123 10.04 -3.13 16.25
N GLN A 124 10.12 -3.80 15.10
CA GLN A 124 10.62 -3.21 13.86
C GLN A 124 9.58 -2.28 13.21
N GLY A 125 9.94 -1.00 13.14
CA GLY A 125 9.29 -0.02 12.27
C GLY A 125 10.21 0.41 11.14
N TYR A 126 9.64 0.79 10.01
CA TYR A 126 10.29 1.59 8.98
C TYR A 126 9.32 2.70 8.56
N GLY A 127 9.85 3.81 8.05
CA GLY A 127 9.04 4.92 7.56
C GLY A 127 8.40 4.59 6.21
N LEU A 128 7.20 5.12 5.99
CA LEU A 128 6.45 5.03 4.75
C LEU A 128 6.29 6.43 4.16
N THR A 129 6.34 6.52 2.83
CA THR A 129 6.02 7.76 2.12
C THR A 129 4.67 7.61 1.43
N LEU A 130 3.65 8.30 1.93
CA LEU A 130 2.33 8.36 1.33
C LEU A 130 2.29 9.47 0.27
N GLN A 131 1.99 9.09 -0.96
CA GLN A 131 1.94 9.99 -2.12
C GLN A 131 0.50 10.10 -2.63
N GLN A 132 0.09 9.14 -3.47
CA GLN A 132 -1.25 9.09 -4.07
C GLN A 132 -2.31 8.60 -3.08
N ALA A 133 -1.90 7.79 -2.09
CA ALA A 133 -2.81 7.22 -1.10
C ALA A 133 -3.30 8.23 -0.06
N SER A 134 -2.75 9.45 -0.01
CA SER A 134 -3.28 10.56 0.81
C SER A 134 -4.79 10.76 0.60
N LYS A 135 -5.27 10.65 -0.64
CA LYS A 135 -6.72 10.71 -0.96
C LYS A 135 -7.49 9.42 -0.63
N ALA A 136 -6.81 8.27 -0.64
CA ALA A 136 -7.43 6.99 -0.30
C ALA A 136 -7.70 6.90 1.20
N ILE A 137 -6.81 7.45 2.02
CA ILE A 137 -6.89 7.52 3.48
C ILE A 137 -8.14 8.28 3.94
N GLU A 138 -8.55 9.35 3.25
CA GLU A 138 -9.84 10.01 3.53
C GLU A 138 -11.05 9.09 3.26
N GLY A 139 -10.94 8.14 2.32
CA GLY A 139 -11.95 7.11 2.07
C GLY A 139 -11.97 5.99 3.12
N LEU A 140 -10.99 6.01 4.03
CA LEU A 140 -10.84 5.14 5.20
C LEU A 140 -11.14 5.88 6.51
N GLY A 141 -11.75 7.07 6.45
CA GLY A 141 -12.18 7.83 7.63
C GLY A 141 -11.09 8.70 8.28
N ILE A 142 -9.86 8.63 7.77
CA ILE A 142 -8.72 9.36 8.33
C ILE A 142 -8.58 10.68 7.58
N GLN A 143 -8.79 11.79 8.28
CA GLN A 143 -8.72 13.13 7.70
C GLN A 143 -7.32 13.73 7.80
N THR A 144 -6.62 13.46 8.91
CA THR A 144 -5.27 13.93 9.18
C THR A 144 -4.44 12.79 9.75
N LEU A 145 -3.16 12.78 9.43
CA LEU A 145 -2.19 11.84 10.00
C LEU A 145 -1.37 12.62 11.02
N LYS A 146 -1.67 12.46 12.32
CA LYS A 146 -1.08 13.25 13.40
C LYS A 146 0.45 13.16 13.43
N ASP A 147 0.98 11.95 13.23
CA ASP A 147 2.42 11.69 13.21
C ASP A 147 3.03 11.83 11.79
N GLY A 148 2.25 12.33 10.83
CA GLY A 148 2.68 12.50 9.45
C GLY A 148 3.51 13.76 9.27
N VAL A 149 4.70 13.63 8.70
CA VAL A 149 5.61 14.74 8.39
C VAL A 149 5.60 15.03 6.89
N ILE A 150 5.35 16.29 6.51
CA ILE A 150 5.34 16.69 5.10
C ILE A 150 6.76 17.08 4.68
N SER A 151 7.32 16.37 3.70
CA SER A 151 8.58 16.81 3.11
C SER A 151 8.38 18.04 2.23
N THR A 152 9.30 19.00 2.32
CA THR A 152 9.27 20.22 1.51
C THR A 152 10.41 20.31 0.52
N LYS A 153 11.51 19.58 0.76
CA LYS A 153 12.74 19.62 -0.02
C LYS A 153 13.30 18.21 -0.22
N HIS A 154 13.81 17.95 -1.42
CA HIS A 154 14.54 16.73 -1.77
C HIS A 154 15.87 17.11 -2.40
N VAL A 155 16.97 16.54 -1.89
CA VAL A 155 18.34 16.86 -2.35
C VAL A 155 19.11 15.58 -2.65
N VAL A 156 19.95 15.61 -3.68
CA VAL A 156 20.85 14.52 -4.06
C VAL A 156 22.28 15.01 -3.96
N HIS A 157 23.14 14.24 -3.30
CA HIS A 157 24.55 14.57 -3.13
C HIS A 157 25.48 13.49 -3.72
N THR A 158 26.69 13.91 -4.09
CA THR A 158 27.85 13.00 -4.16
C THR A 158 28.36 12.66 -2.76
N PRO A 159 29.21 11.63 -2.58
CA PRO A 159 29.80 11.30 -1.28
C PRO A 159 30.51 12.45 -0.58
N GLU A 160 31.07 13.40 -1.32
CA GLU A 160 31.77 14.59 -0.82
C GLU A 160 30.80 15.72 -0.42
N GLY A 161 29.50 15.59 -0.72
CA GLY A 161 28.47 16.57 -0.36
C GLY A 161 28.12 17.56 -1.47
N HIS A 162 28.62 17.37 -2.70
CA HIS A 162 28.21 18.22 -3.83
C HIS A 162 26.77 17.93 -4.24
N VAL A 163 25.94 18.96 -4.35
CA VAL A 163 24.55 18.82 -4.77
C VAL A 163 24.48 18.56 -6.28
N VAL A 164 23.95 17.41 -6.68
CA VAL A 164 23.77 17.01 -8.09
C VAL A 164 22.33 17.13 -8.57
N GLY A 165 21.41 17.52 -7.68
CA GLY A 165 20.02 17.80 -8.02
C GLY A 165 19.18 18.15 -6.80
N GLU A 166 18.24 19.08 -6.98
CA GLU A 166 17.34 19.55 -5.93
C GLU A 166 15.93 19.77 -6.48
N TRP A 167 14.90 19.37 -5.73
CA TRP A 167 13.51 19.70 -6.03
C TRP A 167 12.67 19.84 -4.76
N GLY A 168 11.58 20.61 -4.84
CA GLY A 168 10.72 20.84 -3.68
C GLY A 168 9.83 22.05 -3.81
N ILE A 169 9.21 22.43 -2.70
CA ILE A 169 8.41 23.65 -2.60
C ILE A 169 9.37 24.84 -2.60
N ARG A 170 9.29 25.69 -3.63
CA ARG A 170 10.09 26.93 -3.68
C ARG A 170 9.67 27.84 -2.52
N LYS A 171 10.59 28.11 -1.58
CA LYS A 171 10.39 29.07 -0.45
C LYS A 171 10.25 30.54 -0.89
N TRP A 172 10.41 30.85 -2.19
CA TRP A 172 10.32 32.22 -2.70
C TRP A 172 8.87 32.66 -2.91
N LEU A 173 8.29 33.18 -1.82
CA LEU A 173 7.25 34.22 -1.69
C LEU A 173 6.25 33.81 -0.58
N PRO A 174 6.19 34.54 0.55
CA PRO A 174 5.03 34.50 1.43
C PRO A 174 3.87 35.19 0.69
N SER A 175 3.16 34.45 -0.15
CA SER A 175 1.83 34.85 -0.59
C SER A 175 0.82 34.18 0.34
N GLU A 176 0.33 34.93 1.31
CA GLU A 176 -0.94 34.61 1.98
C GLU A 176 -1.96 34.30 0.87
N ASN A 177 -2.56 33.11 0.88
CA ASN A 177 -3.56 32.61 -0.09
C ASN A 177 -3.10 31.91 -1.38
N LYS A 178 -2.01 31.11 -1.37
CA LYS A 178 -1.91 29.99 -2.34
C LYS A 178 -2.29 28.67 -1.67
N PRO A 179 -3.25 27.89 -2.23
CA PRO A 179 -3.55 26.57 -1.71
C PRO A 179 -2.29 25.71 -1.79
N TYR A 180 -1.97 25.02 -0.69
CA TYR A 180 -0.89 24.04 -0.60
C TYR A 180 -0.84 23.16 -1.87
N PRO A 181 0.36 22.77 -2.34
CA PRO A 181 0.47 22.00 -3.58
C PRO A 181 -0.44 20.76 -3.52
N LYS A 182 -1.17 20.50 -4.62
CA LYS A 182 -2.19 19.44 -4.74
C LYS A 182 -1.68 18.01 -4.45
N ARG A 183 -0.38 17.83 -4.26
CA ARG A 183 0.31 16.57 -3.95
C ARG A 183 1.47 16.87 -3.00
N THR A 184 1.35 16.40 -1.76
CA THR A 184 2.43 16.41 -0.77
C THR A 184 2.81 14.96 -0.46
N ASN A 185 4.09 14.72 -0.20
CA ASN A 185 4.56 13.46 0.34
C ASN A 185 4.46 13.55 1.86
N ILE A 186 3.75 12.60 2.47
CA ILE A 186 3.67 12.47 3.92
C ILE A 186 4.53 11.29 4.33
N HIS A 187 5.54 11.55 5.15
CA HIS A 187 6.36 10.54 5.78
C HIS A 187 5.75 10.17 7.13
N ILE A 188 5.58 8.87 7.38
CA ILE A 188 4.99 8.39 8.62
C ILE A 188 5.57 7.03 8.98
N ALA A 189 5.81 6.79 10.26
CA ALA A 189 6.12 5.48 10.77
C ALA A 189 5.05 4.45 10.35
N ARG A 190 5.47 3.28 9.85
CA ARG A 190 4.54 2.20 9.50
C ARG A 190 3.61 1.85 10.67
N GLN A 191 4.13 1.80 11.89
CA GLN A 191 3.34 1.46 13.07
C GLN A 191 2.31 2.56 13.39
N SER A 192 2.67 3.85 13.30
CA SER A 192 1.70 4.95 13.47
C SER A 192 0.56 4.87 12.45
N LEU A 193 0.85 4.62 11.17
CA LEU A 193 -0.20 4.45 10.15
C LEU A 193 -1.09 3.23 10.45
N ARG A 194 -0.49 2.11 10.86
CA ARG A 194 -1.23 0.90 11.23
C ARG A 194 -2.12 1.14 12.45
N LEU A 195 -1.61 1.84 13.46
CA LEU A 195 -2.36 2.20 14.66
C LEU A 195 -3.56 3.10 14.32
N GLU A 196 -3.36 4.11 13.47
CA GLU A 196 -4.46 4.98 13.03
C GLU A 196 -5.57 4.17 12.32
N LEU A 197 -5.19 3.22 11.46
CA LEU A 197 -6.17 2.32 10.81
C LEU A 197 -6.87 1.39 11.82
N ILE A 198 -6.16 0.86 12.82
CA ILE A 198 -6.75 0.03 13.88
C ILE A 198 -7.72 0.85 14.75
N ASN A 199 -7.39 2.11 15.03
CA ASN A 199 -8.28 3.02 15.76
C ASN A 199 -9.57 3.27 14.97
N GLN A 200 -9.52 3.38 13.64
CA GLN A 200 -10.71 3.46 12.79
C GLN A 200 -11.57 2.18 12.83
N LEU A 201 -10.97 1.01 13.13
CA LEU A 201 -11.73 -0.23 13.37
C LEU A 201 -12.43 -0.27 14.74
N GLY A 202 -12.17 0.71 15.62
CA GLY A 202 -12.62 0.68 17.00
C GLY A 202 -11.61 0.05 17.97
N GLY A 203 -10.42 -0.37 17.50
CA GLY A 203 -9.34 -0.88 18.34
C GLY A 203 -8.86 -2.30 17.98
N PRO A 204 -7.80 -2.80 18.63
CA PRO A 204 -7.14 -4.06 18.30
C PRO A 204 -7.97 -5.32 18.59
N GLN A 205 -9.05 -5.21 19.39
CA GLN A 205 -9.97 -6.30 19.69
C GLN A 205 -10.76 -6.79 18.47
N HIS A 206 -10.80 -6.01 17.39
CA HIS A 206 -11.42 -6.40 16.11
C HIS A 206 -10.51 -7.28 15.24
N ILE A 207 -9.32 -7.64 15.74
CA ILE A 207 -8.36 -8.51 15.08
C ILE A 207 -8.27 -9.83 15.86
N GLN A 208 -8.39 -10.94 15.13
CA GLN A 208 -8.14 -12.29 15.64
C GLN A 208 -6.63 -12.57 15.59
N TRP A 209 -5.93 -12.21 16.66
CA TRP A 209 -4.49 -12.46 16.84
C TRP A 209 -4.18 -13.95 17.07
N ASN A 210 -2.91 -14.36 16.95
CA ASN A 210 -2.45 -15.76 17.03
C ASN A 210 -3.07 -16.72 16.00
N HIS A 211 -3.69 -16.20 14.94
CA HIS A 211 -4.31 -17.01 13.89
C HIS A 211 -3.38 -17.11 12.68
N GLN A 212 -2.49 -18.12 12.68
CA GLN A 212 -1.63 -18.41 11.54
C GLN A 212 -2.37 -19.27 10.52
N LEU A 213 -2.70 -18.72 9.36
CA LEU A 213 -3.25 -19.53 8.26
C LEU A 213 -2.22 -20.56 7.78
N ILE A 214 -2.60 -21.83 7.74
CA ILE A 214 -1.76 -22.93 7.26
C ILE A 214 -2.31 -23.60 6.01
N ASP A 215 -3.64 -23.59 5.81
CA ASP A 215 -4.27 -24.27 4.69
C ASP A 215 -5.59 -23.62 4.25
N ILE A 216 -5.94 -23.80 2.97
CA ILE A 216 -7.20 -23.34 2.40
C ILE A 216 -7.77 -24.45 1.52
N ASP A 217 -8.96 -24.93 1.85
CA ASP A 217 -9.77 -25.74 0.96
C ASP A 217 -10.82 -24.85 0.26
N THR A 218 -10.78 -24.80 -1.07
CA THR A 218 -11.70 -24.02 -1.90
C THR A 218 -12.74 -24.90 -2.60
N ASN A 219 -13.19 -25.97 -1.93
CA ASN A 219 -14.20 -26.88 -2.43
C ASN A 219 -15.49 -26.12 -2.84
N PRO A 220 -16.06 -26.42 -4.03
CA PRO A 220 -17.07 -25.59 -4.68
C PRO A 220 -18.46 -25.57 -4.01
N ASN A 221 -18.72 -26.42 -3.01
CA ASN A 221 -20.08 -26.63 -2.49
C ASN A 221 -20.42 -25.88 -1.18
N ASN A 222 -19.45 -25.45 -0.36
CA ASN A 222 -19.72 -24.94 1.00
C ASN A 222 -18.89 -23.69 1.40
N GLY A 223 -18.48 -22.85 0.44
CA GLY A 223 -17.58 -21.72 0.71
C GLY A 223 -16.15 -22.16 1.01
N GLY A 224 -15.25 -21.20 1.23
CA GLY A 224 -13.83 -21.49 1.49
C GLY A 224 -13.61 -21.91 2.94
N VAL A 225 -12.98 -23.06 3.17
CA VAL A 225 -12.59 -23.53 4.50
C VAL A 225 -11.15 -23.16 4.75
N LEU A 226 -10.90 -22.35 5.78
CA LEU A 226 -9.57 -21.93 6.19
C LEU A 226 -9.15 -22.72 7.42
N THR A 227 -7.94 -23.28 7.41
CA THR A 227 -7.35 -23.93 8.58
C THR A 227 -6.28 -23.03 9.17
N PHE A 228 -6.45 -22.67 10.44
CA PHE A 228 -5.51 -21.90 11.23
C PHE A 228 -4.78 -22.80 12.22
N ASN A 229 -3.50 -22.51 12.42
CA ASN A 229 -2.74 -22.94 13.59
C ASN A 229 -2.86 -21.84 14.65
N ILE A 230 -3.35 -22.20 15.83
CA ILE A 230 -3.49 -21.33 17.00
C ILE A 230 -2.80 -22.06 18.15
N ASP A 231 -1.62 -21.59 18.54
CA ASP A 231 -0.82 -22.17 19.63
C ASP A 231 -0.58 -23.69 19.53
N GLY A 232 -0.47 -24.21 18.30
CA GLY A 232 -0.28 -25.64 18.00
C GLY A 232 -1.56 -26.41 17.70
N GLU A 233 -2.73 -25.83 17.96
CA GLU A 233 -4.03 -26.42 17.66
C GLU A 233 -4.56 -25.97 16.30
N LYS A 234 -5.17 -26.92 15.56
CA LYS A 234 -5.78 -26.63 14.26
C LYS A 234 -7.24 -26.25 14.45
N LYS A 235 -7.63 -25.07 13.97
CA LYS A 235 -9.02 -24.60 13.95
C LYS A 235 -9.45 -24.27 12.54
N THR A 236 -10.64 -24.73 12.15
CA THR A 236 -11.24 -24.43 10.85
C THR A 236 -12.31 -23.36 10.96
N VAL A 237 -12.41 -22.51 9.94
CA VAL A 237 -13.49 -21.53 9.79
C VAL A 237 -13.94 -21.48 8.33
N GLN A 238 -15.18 -21.06 8.11
CA GLN A 238 -15.74 -20.87 6.77
C GLN A 238 -15.86 -19.39 6.44
N ALA A 239 -15.70 -19.05 5.15
CA ALA A 239 -15.98 -17.72 4.62
C ALA A 239 -16.46 -17.79 3.16
N ASP A 240 -17.26 -16.80 2.76
CA ASP A 240 -17.69 -16.66 1.37
C ASP A 240 -16.56 -16.14 0.47
N LEU A 241 -15.73 -15.24 1.00
CA LEU A 241 -14.60 -14.63 0.30
C LEU A 241 -13.34 -14.64 1.17
N ILE A 242 -12.22 -15.06 0.59
CA ILE A 242 -10.90 -15.02 1.21
C ILE A 242 -10.04 -13.93 0.55
N VAL A 243 -9.44 -13.06 1.36
CA VAL A 243 -8.54 -12.01 0.87
C VAL A 243 -7.18 -12.15 1.54
N GLY A 244 -6.18 -12.54 0.74
CA GLY A 244 -4.79 -12.58 1.18
C GLY A 244 -4.17 -11.19 1.24
N ALA A 245 -3.87 -10.73 2.45
CA ALA A 245 -3.15 -9.49 2.76
C ALA A 245 -1.91 -9.78 3.65
N ASP A 246 -1.42 -11.01 3.60
CA ASP A 246 -0.43 -11.65 4.47
C ASP A 246 1.03 -11.48 3.98
N GLY A 247 1.24 -10.49 3.11
CA GLY A 247 2.55 -9.98 2.73
C GLY A 247 3.28 -10.81 1.66
N ILE A 248 4.56 -10.47 1.44
CA ILE A 248 5.40 -11.03 0.37
C ILE A 248 5.57 -12.56 0.42
N ARG A 249 5.41 -13.17 1.61
CA ARG A 249 5.45 -14.62 1.86
C ARG A 249 4.05 -15.21 2.09
N SER A 250 3.06 -14.66 1.40
CA SER A 250 1.64 -15.01 1.54
C SER A 250 1.37 -16.52 1.44
N THR A 251 0.73 -17.08 2.47
CA THR A 251 0.18 -18.44 2.46
C THR A 251 -0.98 -18.52 1.49
N VAL A 252 -1.86 -17.50 1.46
CA VAL A 252 -3.00 -17.48 0.52
C VAL A 252 -2.50 -17.60 -0.91
N ARG A 253 -1.52 -16.79 -1.29
CA ARG A 253 -0.88 -16.82 -2.61
C ARG A 253 -0.31 -18.19 -2.94
N LYS A 254 0.40 -18.81 -1.99
CA LYS A 254 0.98 -20.15 -2.15
C LYS A 254 -0.11 -21.19 -2.45
N GLN A 255 -1.24 -21.13 -1.75
CA GLN A 255 -2.35 -22.07 -1.93
C GLN A 255 -3.09 -21.84 -3.27
N LEU A 256 -3.24 -20.58 -3.71
CA LEU A 256 -3.94 -20.27 -4.97
C LEU A 256 -3.12 -20.56 -6.23
N ILE A 257 -1.81 -20.33 -6.18
CA ILE A 257 -0.96 -20.30 -7.37
C ILE A 257 0.12 -21.39 -7.34
N GLY A 258 0.67 -21.69 -6.16
CA GLY A 258 1.89 -22.47 -5.99
C GLY A 258 3.15 -21.60 -6.01
N GLU A 259 4.06 -21.85 -5.07
CA GLU A 259 5.31 -21.08 -4.93
C GLU A 259 6.24 -21.27 -6.14
N GLU A 260 6.36 -22.49 -6.64
CA GLU A 260 7.23 -22.85 -7.78
C GLU A 260 6.88 -22.10 -9.07
N ARG A 261 5.61 -21.76 -9.28
CA ARG A 261 5.17 -21.06 -10.51
C ARG A 261 5.60 -19.60 -10.53
N THR A 262 5.76 -19.00 -9.36
CA THR A 262 6.00 -17.56 -9.24
C THR A 262 6.83 -17.28 -7.99
N PRO A 263 8.08 -17.77 -7.90
CA PRO A 263 8.91 -17.70 -6.70
C PRO A 263 9.32 -16.27 -6.36
N LEU A 264 9.84 -16.08 -5.14
CA LEU A 264 10.51 -14.82 -4.80
C LEU A 264 11.74 -14.63 -5.69
N ARG A 265 11.90 -13.41 -6.19
CA ARG A 265 13.04 -13.04 -7.02
C ARG A 265 13.92 -12.06 -6.27
N TYR A 266 15.16 -12.46 -6.00
CA TYR A 266 16.15 -11.60 -5.38
C TYR A 266 16.57 -10.50 -6.36
N LEU A 267 16.66 -9.26 -5.88
CA LEU A 267 17.00 -8.09 -6.70
C LEU A 267 18.49 -7.71 -6.67
N GLY A 268 19.36 -8.62 -6.23
CA GLY A 268 20.81 -8.42 -6.30
C GLY A 268 21.37 -7.44 -5.27
N CYS A 269 20.60 -7.02 -4.28
CA CYS A 269 21.02 -6.05 -3.27
C CYS A 269 20.44 -6.35 -1.88
N ILE A 270 21.14 -5.82 -0.88
CA ILE A 270 20.68 -5.75 0.51
C ILE A 270 20.22 -4.32 0.82
N VAL A 271 19.27 -4.19 1.74
CA VAL A 271 18.90 -2.93 2.38
C VAL A 271 19.22 -3.03 3.87
N ILE A 272 19.82 -1.98 4.41
CA ILE A 272 20.03 -1.74 5.84
C ILE A 272 19.28 -0.46 6.20
N LEU A 273 18.47 -0.51 7.25
CA LEU A 273 17.68 0.62 7.74
C LEU A 273 18.09 0.93 9.17
N GLY A 274 18.03 2.21 9.52
CA GLY A 274 18.11 2.64 10.91
C GLY A 274 17.24 3.87 11.18
N ILE A 275 16.80 4.00 12.43
CA ILE A 275 16.03 5.13 12.92
C ILE A 275 16.87 5.84 13.99
N CYS A 276 17.23 7.10 13.72
CA CYS A 276 18.04 7.91 14.61
C CYS A 276 17.18 9.00 15.27
N PRO A 277 17.07 9.03 16.60
CA PRO A 277 16.46 10.15 17.29
C PRO A 277 17.28 11.43 17.09
N LEU A 278 16.64 12.52 16.69
CA LEU A 278 17.27 13.83 16.46
C LEU A 278 17.86 14.41 17.75
N GLU A 279 17.31 14.05 18.91
CA GLU A 279 17.86 14.46 20.21
C GLU A 279 19.29 13.96 20.48
N GLN A 280 19.73 12.91 19.78
CA GLN A 280 21.10 12.40 19.86
C GLN A 280 22.06 13.17 18.94
N LEU A 281 21.53 14.07 18.11
CA LEU A 281 22.24 14.90 17.13
C LEU A 281 22.25 16.38 17.52
N LYS A 282 21.97 16.74 18.78
CA LYS A 282 21.84 18.13 19.24
C LYS A 282 23.05 19.03 18.97
N ASN A 283 24.24 18.44 18.83
CA ASN A 283 25.48 19.18 18.55
C ASN A 283 25.84 19.19 17.05
N VAL A 284 24.96 18.68 16.18
CA VAL A 284 25.16 18.60 14.73
C VAL A 284 24.24 19.61 14.05
N GLU A 285 24.80 20.75 13.63
CA GLU A 285 24.06 21.74 12.87
C GLU A 285 24.10 21.37 11.38
N SER A 286 22.94 21.06 10.79
CA SER A 286 22.82 20.77 9.37
C SER A 286 21.46 21.19 8.83
N SER A 287 21.44 21.84 7.67
CA SER A 287 20.20 22.17 6.95
C SER A 287 19.44 20.94 6.45
N LEU A 288 20.08 19.77 6.45
CA LEU A 288 19.47 18.48 6.09
C LEU A 288 18.66 17.86 7.23
N LEU A 289 18.76 18.39 8.46
CA LEU A 289 18.10 17.90 9.67
C LEU A 289 16.96 18.83 10.14
N ASP A 290 16.25 19.46 9.21
CA ASP A 290 15.15 20.40 9.48
C ASP A 290 13.76 19.73 9.67
N SER A 291 13.75 18.41 9.86
CA SER A 291 12.54 17.56 9.93
C SER A 291 11.60 17.69 8.71
N ALA A 292 12.07 18.20 7.57
CA ALA A 292 11.28 18.33 6.35
C ALA A 292 12.05 18.00 5.07
N THR A 293 13.37 17.92 5.15
CA THR A 293 14.26 17.62 4.04
C THR A 293 14.46 16.11 3.92
N VAL A 294 14.23 15.61 2.71
CA VAL A 294 14.65 14.27 2.29
C VAL A 294 15.95 14.45 1.53
N PHE A 295 16.95 13.60 1.78
CA PHE A 295 18.15 13.61 0.96
C PHE A 295 18.64 12.22 0.65
N GLN A 296 19.43 12.12 -0.41
CA GLN A 296 20.10 10.89 -0.78
C GLN A 296 21.51 11.17 -1.23
N THR A 297 22.39 10.22 -0.97
CA THR A 297 23.80 10.25 -1.39
C THR A 297 24.11 8.91 -2.02
N ALA A 298 24.76 8.93 -3.18
CA ALA A 298 25.11 7.72 -3.91
C ALA A 298 26.45 7.89 -4.62
N ASN A 299 27.14 6.79 -4.89
CA ASN A 299 28.44 6.74 -5.57
C ASN A 299 28.44 5.81 -6.80
N GLY A 300 27.25 5.43 -7.29
CA GLY A 300 27.12 4.44 -8.37
C GLY A 300 27.09 2.98 -7.91
N ASN A 301 27.37 2.68 -6.64
CA ASN A 301 27.31 1.33 -6.08
C ASN A 301 26.51 1.27 -4.76
N GLU A 302 26.87 2.09 -3.78
CA GLU A 302 26.11 2.35 -2.57
C GLU A 302 25.13 3.51 -2.78
N ARG A 303 23.99 3.43 -2.10
CA ARG A 303 23.06 4.54 -1.93
C ARG A 303 22.58 4.61 -0.50
N ILE A 304 22.70 5.78 0.13
CA ILE A 304 22.01 6.09 1.37
C ILE A 304 20.88 7.08 1.11
N TYR A 305 19.70 6.79 1.64
CA TYR A 305 18.50 7.62 1.54
C TYR A 305 18.03 7.95 2.93
N MET A 306 17.77 9.23 3.20
CA MET A 306 17.36 9.73 4.49
C MET A 306 16.08 10.54 4.36
N MET A 307 15.15 10.31 5.29
CA MET A 307 13.88 11.03 5.35
C MET A 307 13.42 11.20 6.80
N PRO A 308 12.61 12.22 7.09
CA PRO A 308 11.91 12.31 8.37
C PRO A 308 11.14 11.01 8.64
N TYR A 309 11.31 10.44 9.83
CA TYR A 309 10.54 9.28 10.28
C TYR A 309 9.27 9.72 11.00
N ASP A 310 9.46 10.67 11.91
CA ASP A 310 8.47 11.45 12.64
C ASP A 310 9.06 12.84 12.95
N ALA A 311 8.42 13.62 13.84
CA ALA A 311 8.89 14.97 14.19
C ALA A 311 10.23 14.99 14.94
N HIS A 312 10.65 13.86 15.52
CA HIS A 312 11.77 13.75 16.46
C HIS A 312 12.86 12.78 16.00
N SER A 313 12.67 12.10 14.86
CA SER A 313 13.56 11.05 14.38
C SER A 313 13.75 11.11 12.86
N VAL A 314 14.94 10.76 12.39
CA VAL A 314 15.27 10.58 10.98
C VAL A 314 15.48 9.08 10.70
N MET A 315 14.92 8.59 9.60
CA MET A 315 15.21 7.25 9.10
C MET A 315 16.25 7.34 8.01
N TRP A 316 17.24 6.46 8.04
CA TRP A 316 18.17 6.22 6.95
C TRP A 316 18.00 4.81 6.39
N GLN A 317 18.28 4.68 5.10
CA GLN A 317 18.25 3.43 4.34
C GLN A 317 19.48 3.37 3.46
N LEU A 318 20.42 2.50 3.80
CA LEU A 318 21.55 2.15 2.96
C LEU A 318 21.18 0.94 2.10
N SER A 319 21.51 0.99 0.81
CA SER A 319 21.41 -0.16 -0.09
C SER A 319 22.67 -0.27 -0.95
N PHE A 320 23.06 -1.51 -1.26
CA PHE A 320 24.19 -1.81 -2.14
C PHE A 320 24.08 -3.23 -2.74
N PRO A 321 24.69 -3.47 -3.92
CA PRO A 321 24.77 -4.79 -4.53
C PRO A 321 25.46 -5.82 -3.63
N MET A 322 24.89 -7.02 -3.55
CA MET A 322 25.43 -8.13 -2.76
C MET A 322 24.82 -9.44 -3.27
N SER A 323 25.57 -10.55 -3.25
CA SER A 323 24.98 -11.85 -3.59
C SER A 323 23.89 -12.24 -2.58
N GLU A 324 22.95 -13.09 -2.99
CA GLU A 324 21.83 -13.45 -2.09
C GLU A 324 22.32 -14.15 -0.82
N GLN A 325 23.33 -15.02 -0.94
CA GLN A 325 23.88 -15.75 0.19
C GLN A 325 24.56 -14.80 1.18
N GLU A 326 25.42 -13.89 0.71
CA GLU A 326 26.08 -12.90 1.56
C GLU A 326 25.08 -11.97 2.24
N ALA A 327 24.01 -11.57 1.54
CA ALA A 327 22.97 -10.72 2.10
C ALA A 327 22.18 -11.43 3.21
N LYS A 328 21.86 -12.71 3.04
CA LYS A 328 21.27 -13.55 4.09
C LYS A 328 22.21 -13.68 5.29
N ASP A 329 23.47 -13.99 5.04
CA ASP A 329 24.47 -14.17 6.09
C ASP A 329 24.70 -12.87 6.88
N LEU A 330 24.76 -11.73 6.20
CA LEU A 330 24.88 -10.43 6.86
C LEU A 330 23.63 -10.08 7.69
N SER A 331 22.43 -10.35 7.16
CA SER A 331 21.18 -10.15 7.91
C SER A 331 21.14 -11.01 9.18
N LEU A 332 21.57 -12.27 9.09
CA LEU A 332 21.63 -13.21 10.23
C LEU A 332 22.66 -12.83 11.29
N LYS A 333 23.74 -12.12 10.93
CA LYS A 333 24.73 -11.58 11.90
C LYS A 333 24.15 -10.48 12.81
N GLY A 334 22.97 -9.96 12.48
CA GLY A 334 22.23 -9.03 13.34
C GLY A 334 22.68 -7.58 13.26
N ALA A 335 21.99 -6.74 14.05
CA ALA A 335 22.01 -5.29 13.91
C ALA A 335 23.39 -4.64 14.14
N GLN A 336 24.24 -5.21 15.01
CA GLN A 336 25.59 -4.69 15.24
C GLN A 336 26.48 -4.82 13.99
N ALA A 337 26.42 -5.97 13.31
CA ALA A 337 27.15 -6.19 12.06
C ALA A 337 26.64 -5.26 10.96
N LEU A 338 25.33 -5.10 10.86
CA LEU A 338 24.68 -4.18 9.92
C LEU A 338 25.10 -2.72 10.14
N LYS A 339 25.12 -2.25 11.40
CA LYS A 339 25.61 -0.91 11.76
C LYS A 339 27.06 -0.71 11.35
N THR A 340 27.90 -1.71 11.62
CA THR A 340 29.34 -1.66 11.29
C THR A 340 29.54 -1.58 9.78
N VAL A 341 28.85 -2.41 8.99
CA VAL A 341 28.91 -2.36 7.52
C VAL A 341 28.42 -1.01 7.00
N ALA A 342 27.32 -0.47 7.55
CA ALA A 342 26.80 0.82 7.12
C ALA A 342 27.84 1.94 7.30
N ARG A 343 28.48 2.01 8.48
CA ARG A 343 29.52 3.01 8.77
C ARG A 343 30.74 2.86 7.86
N LEU A 344 31.24 1.64 7.66
CA LEU A 344 32.42 1.39 6.82
C LEU A 344 32.19 1.73 5.35
N ARG A 345 30.97 1.54 4.84
CA ARG A 345 30.62 1.80 3.44
C ARG A 345 30.29 3.25 3.14
N THR A 346 29.98 4.06 4.16
CA THR A 346 29.52 5.44 3.97
C THR A 346 30.31 6.47 4.78
N PRO A 347 31.66 6.52 4.67
CA PRO A 347 32.46 7.62 5.20
C PRO A 347 32.28 8.88 4.33
N TRP A 348 31.04 9.37 4.27
CA TRP A 348 30.58 10.42 3.37
C TRP A 348 30.34 11.73 4.12
N HIS A 349 29.91 12.76 3.40
CA HIS A 349 29.65 14.09 3.94
C HIS A 349 28.71 14.09 5.16
N ASP A 350 28.87 15.12 5.98
CA ASP A 350 28.00 15.36 7.13
C ASP A 350 26.55 15.63 6.67
N PRO A 351 25.52 15.20 7.42
CA PRO A 351 25.60 14.59 8.75
C PRO A 351 25.56 13.04 8.74
N ILE A 352 25.93 12.37 7.65
CA ILE A 352 25.76 10.91 7.51
C ILE A 352 26.53 10.12 8.58
N PRO A 353 27.83 10.37 8.82
CA PRO A 353 28.57 9.65 9.85
C PRO A 353 27.97 9.82 11.25
N GLN A 354 27.52 11.03 11.58
CA GLN A 354 26.93 11.36 12.89
C GLN A 354 25.60 10.64 13.11
N ILE A 355 24.74 10.62 12.09
CA ILE A 355 23.47 9.87 12.13
C ILE A 355 23.74 8.38 12.36
N LEU A 356 24.66 7.79 11.60
CA LEU A 356 24.98 6.36 11.73
C LEU A 356 25.59 6.02 13.08
N GLU A 357 26.45 6.89 13.63
CA GLU A 357 27.02 6.72 14.96
C GLU A 357 25.94 6.77 16.05
N ALA A 358 25.08 7.79 16.01
CA ALA A 358 24.03 8.03 17.01
C ALA A 358 22.88 7.02 16.95
N THR A 359 22.66 6.35 15.81
CA THR A 359 21.60 5.34 15.66
C THR A 359 21.86 4.15 16.60
N LYS A 360 20.90 3.84 17.48
CA LYS A 360 21.02 2.70 18.40
C LYS A 360 20.98 1.39 17.62
N VAL A 361 21.72 0.40 18.11
CA VAL A 361 21.81 -0.93 17.48
C VAL A 361 20.44 -1.62 17.45
N SER A 362 19.61 -1.42 18.48
CA SER A 362 18.24 -1.95 18.53
C SER A 362 17.34 -1.45 17.40
N ASP A 363 17.67 -0.29 16.82
CA ASP A 363 16.83 0.41 15.86
C ASP A 363 17.33 0.20 14.42
N ILE A 364 18.25 -0.77 14.24
CA ILE A 364 18.84 -1.13 12.94
C ILE A 364 18.36 -2.51 12.51
N THR A 365 17.95 -2.60 11.25
CA THR A 365 17.52 -3.84 10.62
C THR A 365 18.10 -3.94 9.22
N GLY A 366 18.16 -5.15 8.66
CA GLY A 366 18.64 -5.31 7.30
C GLY A 366 18.17 -6.63 6.70
N TYR A 367 17.87 -6.61 5.41
CA TYR A 367 17.31 -7.76 4.72
C TYR A 367 17.65 -7.76 3.23
N PRO A 368 17.82 -8.96 2.62
CA PRO A 368 17.89 -9.10 1.18
C PRO A 368 16.60 -8.61 0.52
N VAL A 369 16.73 -7.87 -0.57
CA VAL A 369 15.58 -7.28 -1.27
C VAL A 369 15.01 -8.27 -2.28
N TYR A 370 13.71 -8.51 -2.18
CA TYR A 370 12.97 -9.36 -3.10
C TYR A 370 11.80 -8.63 -3.73
N ASP A 371 11.43 -9.08 -4.92
CA ASP A 371 10.11 -8.86 -5.50
C ASP A 371 9.55 -10.20 -6.02
N ARG A 372 8.53 -10.12 -6.86
CA ARG A 372 8.09 -11.23 -7.70
C ARG A 372 7.83 -10.72 -9.12
N GLU A 373 7.84 -11.64 -10.07
CA GLU A 373 7.33 -11.33 -11.40
C GLU A 373 5.89 -10.82 -11.35
N LEU A 374 5.49 -10.10 -12.41
CA LEU A 374 4.13 -9.61 -12.52
C LEU A 374 3.12 -10.75 -12.43
N LEU A 375 2.20 -10.62 -11.48
CA LEU A 375 1.07 -11.51 -11.36
C LEU A 375 0.22 -11.41 -12.63
N LYS A 376 -0.08 -12.55 -13.26
CA LYS A 376 -0.86 -12.61 -14.49
C LYS A 376 -2.32 -13.01 -14.16
N PRO A 377 -3.33 -12.51 -14.90
CA PRO A 377 -4.74 -12.77 -14.61
C PRO A 377 -5.11 -14.26 -14.57
N ASP A 378 -4.53 -15.05 -15.46
CA ASP A 378 -4.72 -16.50 -15.56
C ASP A 378 -4.38 -17.26 -14.27
N LEU A 379 -3.40 -16.77 -13.50
CA LEU A 379 -3.01 -17.37 -12.22
C LEU A 379 -4.07 -17.21 -11.12
N LEU A 380 -4.97 -16.23 -11.24
CA LEU A 380 -6.07 -16.00 -10.29
C LEU A 380 -7.40 -16.61 -10.75
N ASN A 381 -7.48 -17.10 -12.00
CA ASN A 381 -8.74 -17.59 -12.57
C ASN A 381 -9.24 -18.91 -11.97
N HIS A 382 -8.35 -19.68 -11.37
CA HIS A 382 -8.70 -20.96 -10.76
C HIS A 382 -9.53 -20.83 -9.47
N SER A 383 -9.43 -19.69 -8.78
CA SER A 383 -10.19 -19.45 -7.55
C SER A 383 -11.47 -18.68 -7.82
N LYS A 384 -12.59 -19.20 -7.31
CA LYS A 384 -13.90 -18.55 -7.39
C LYS A 384 -14.19 -17.60 -6.22
N MET A 385 -13.42 -17.73 -5.14
CA MET A 385 -13.75 -17.20 -3.81
C MET A 385 -12.53 -16.68 -3.05
N ALA A 386 -11.38 -16.52 -3.70
CA ALA A 386 -10.19 -15.96 -3.07
C ALA A 386 -9.44 -15.01 -4.00
N THR A 387 -8.86 -13.96 -3.43
CA THR A 387 -8.02 -13.00 -4.15
C THR A 387 -6.90 -12.48 -3.25
N LEU A 388 -6.03 -11.62 -3.79
CA LEU A 388 -4.84 -11.10 -3.11
C LEU A 388 -4.81 -9.57 -3.18
N ILE A 389 -4.27 -8.91 -2.16
CA ILE A 389 -4.03 -7.46 -2.13
C ILE A 389 -2.63 -7.13 -1.58
N GLY A 390 -2.12 -5.93 -1.87
CA GLY A 390 -0.82 -5.49 -1.36
C GLY A 390 0.33 -6.43 -1.78
N ASP A 391 1.31 -6.61 -0.89
CA ASP A 391 2.51 -7.42 -1.15
C ASP A 391 2.21 -8.91 -1.39
N ALA A 392 1.01 -9.41 -1.02
CA ALA A 392 0.60 -10.76 -1.39
C ALA A 392 0.31 -10.87 -2.90
N ALA A 393 -0.16 -9.79 -3.53
CA ALA A 393 -0.46 -9.72 -4.95
C ALA A 393 0.71 -9.19 -5.80
N HIS A 394 1.30 -8.06 -5.37
CA HIS A 394 2.27 -7.30 -6.16
C HIS A 394 3.43 -6.78 -5.29
N PRO A 395 4.23 -7.68 -4.70
CA PRO A 395 5.38 -7.26 -3.89
C PRO A 395 6.36 -6.47 -4.75
N MET A 396 6.89 -5.38 -4.19
CA MET A 396 7.78 -4.45 -4.88
C MET A 396 8.91 -4.01 -3.95
N SER A 397 10.05 -3.67 -4.55
CA SER A 397 11.22 -3.16 -3.82
C SER A 397 10.89 -1.86 -3.05
N PRO A 398 11.65 -1.52 -1.99
CA PRO A 398 11.35 -0.32 -1.20
C PRO A 398 11.71 1.01 -1.90
N PHE A 399 12.39 0.96 -3.06
CA PHE A 399 13.05 2.14 -3.66
C PHE A 399 12.12 3.20 -4.25
N LYS A 400 10.84 2.88 -4.51
CA LYS A 400 9.84 3.85 -5.04
C LYS A 400 8.75 4.23 -4.03
N GLY A 401 8.75 3.60 -2.84
CA GLY A 401 7.75 3.86 -1.80
C GLY A 401 6.30 3.54 -2.19
N GLN A 402 6.06 2.65 -3.17
CA GLN A 402 4.72 2.44 -3.72
C GLN A 402 3.91 1.32 -3.05
N GLY A 403 4.54 0.33 -2.41
CA GLY A 403 3.85 -0.87 -1.89
C GLY A 403 2.66 -0.55 -0.99
N ALA A 404 2.89 0.18 0.11
CA ALA A 404 1.82 0.60 1.01
C ALA A 404 0.75 1.49 0.33
N ASN A 405 1.17 2.37 -0.60
CA ASN A 405 0.23 3.21 -1.34
C ASN A 405 -0.72 2.36 -2.20
N GLN A 406 -0.20 1.32 -2.87
CA GLN A 406 -1.02 0.42 -3.68
C GLN A 406 -1.90 -0.46 -2.80
N ALA A 407 -1.41 -0.97 -1.67
CA ALA A 407 -2.21 -1.76 -0.74
C ALA A 407 -3.42 -0.99 -0.19
N LEU A 408 -3.27 0.30 0.14
CA LEU A 408 -4.38 1.18 0.55
C LEU A 408 -5.40 1.38 -0.57
N LEU A 409 -4.94 1.51 -1.82
CA LEU A 409 -5.82 1.63 -2.98
C LEU A 409 -6.57 0.34 -3.27
N ASP A 410 -5.91 -0.81 -3.14
CA ASP A 410 -6.51 -2.13 -3.32
C ASP A 410 -7.63 -2.35 -2.31
N ALA A 411 -7.36 -2.11 -1.02
CA ALA A 411 -8.33 -2.20 0.06
C ALA A 411 -9.60 -1.39 -0.23
N LEU A 412 -9.45 -0.12 -0.58
CA LEU A 412 -10.58 0.76 -0.86
C LEU A 412 -11.29 0.37 -2.18
N SER A 413 -10.55 -0.06 -3.21
CA SER A 413 -11.09 -0.50 -4.49
C SER A 413 -11.94 -1.75 -4.31
N LEU A 414 -11.41 -2.78 -3.65
CA LEU A 414 -12.08 -4.06 -3.42
C LEU A 414 -13.39 -3.87 -2.62
N ALA A 415 -13.36 -3.14 -1.51
CA ALA A 415 -14.56 -2.89 -0.71
C ALA A 415 -15.65 -2.16 -1.50
N ARG A 416 -15.28 -1.20 -2.35
CA ARG A 416 -16.21 -0.51 -3.24
C ARG A 416 -16.78 -1.43 -4.31
N ILE A 417 -15.97 -2.34 -4.86
CA ILE A 417 -16.42 -3.30 -5.87
C ILE A 417 -17.38 -4.32 -5.24
N ILE A 418 -17.11 -4.82 -4.03
CA ILE A 418 -18.05 -5.67 -3.26
C ILE A 418 -19.38 -4.94 -3.07
N THR A 419 -19.35 -3.68 -2.63
CA THR A 419 -20.56 -2.86 -2.45
C THR A 419 -21.38 -2.72 -3.75
N ILE A 420 -20.71 -2.65 -4.89
CA ILE A 420 -21.36 -2.53 -6.21
C ILE A 420 -21.91 -3.88 -6.68
N GLY A 421 -21.09 -4.92 -6.61
CA GLY A 421 -21.34 -6.26 -7.16
C GLY A 421 -22.35 -7.05 -6.36
N CYS A 422 -22.39 -6.83 -5.05
CA CYS A 422 -23.22 -7.54 -4.08
C CYS A 422 -24.31 -6.64 -3.44
N ARG A 423 -24.74 -5.59 -4.15
CA ARG A 423 -25.83 -4.70 -3.67
C ARG A 423 -27.13 -5.48 -3.42
N PRO A 424 -28.05 -4.94 -2.59
CA PRO A 424 -29.39 -5.50 -2.47
C PRO A 424 -30.02 -5.73 -3.85
N GLN A 425 -30.68 -6.88 -4.05
CA GLN A 425 -31.28 -7.33 -5.32
C GLN A 425 -30.28 -7.70 -6.44
N SER A 426 -28.99 -7.88 -6.13
CA SER A 426 -28.07 -8.50 -7.08
C SER A 426 -28.07 -10.02 -6.95
N ASN A 427 -27.99 -10.73 -8.07
CA ASN A 427 -27.93 -12.19 -8.10
C ASN A 427 -26.48 -12.69 -7.92
N TRP A 428 -25.67 -12.04 -7.09
CA TRP A 428 -24.25 -12.38 -6.96
C TRP A 428 -24.03 -13.79 -6.41
N ARG A 429 -24.96 -14.33 -5.63
CA ARG A 429 -24.92 -15.72 -5.14
C ARG A 429 -25.08 -16.74 -6.27
N GLU A 430 -25.91 -16.43 -7.27
CA GLU A 430 -26.10 -17.28 -8.46
C GLU A 430 -24.94 -17.12 -9.46
N VAL A 431 -24.50 -15.87 -9.68
CA VAL A 431 -23.45 -15.52 -10.64
C VAL A 431 -22.05 -15.90 -10.12
N GLY A 432 -21.87 -15.90 -8.80
CA GLY A 432 -20.61 -16.15 -8.10
C GLY A 432 -19.75 -14.90 -7.92
N LEU A 433 -18.99 -14.86 -6.83
CA LEU A 433 -18.11 -13.74 -6.46
C LEU A 433 -17.05 -13.43 -7.50
N LYS A 434 -16.53 -14.45 -8.21
CA LYS A 434 -15.54 -14.27 -9.28
C LYS A 434 -16.02 -13.26 -10.32
N LYS A 435 -17.20 -13.49 -10.89
CA LYS A 435 -17.79 -12.64 -11.94
C LYS A 435 -18.35 -11.34 -11.37
N SER A 436 -18.97 -11.38 -10.18
CA SER A 436 -19.61 -10.21 -9.58
C SER A 436 -18.62 -9.20 -9.02
N VAL A 437 -17.44 -9.65 -8.57
CA VAL A 437 -16.47 -8.83 -7.83
C VAL A 437 -15.04 -9.01 -8.36
N LEU A 438 -14.50 -10.23 -8.29
CA LEU A 438 -13.05 -10.44 -8.36
C LEU A 438 -12.44 -10.14 -9.73
N GLU A 439 -13.05 -10.56 -10.84
CA GLU A 439 -12.50 -10.33 -12.19
C GLU A 439 -12.25 -8.85 -12.48
N ASN A 440 -13.21 -7.98 -12.10
CA ASN A 440 -13.10 -6.54 -12.29
C ASN A 440 -12.05 -5.93 -11.36
N PHE A 441 -12.01 -6.37 -10.10
CA PHE A 441 -11.01 -5.92 -9.13
C PHE A 441 -9.59 -6.32 -9.56
N GLU A 442 -9.38 -7.60 -9.85
CA GLU A 442 -8.08 -8.17 -10.22
C GLU A 442 -7.55 -7.53 -11.50
N THR A 443 -8.41 -7.35 -12.51
CA THR A 443 -8.01 -6.68 -13.76
C THR A 443 -7.52 -5.25 -13.50
N GLU A 444 -8.28 -4.47 -12.72
CA GLU A 444 -7.90 -3.09 -12.38
C GLU A 444 -6.61 -3.04 -11.56
N MET A 445 -6.53 -3.87 -10.51
CA MET A 445 -5.38 -3.95 -9.62
C MET A 445 -4.13 -4.31 -10.40
N LEU A 446 -4.16 -5.38 -11.20
CA LEU A 446 -3.01 -5.84 -12.00
C LEU A 446 -2.56 -4.77 -13.00
N GLN A 447 -3.50 -4.12 -13.70
CA GLN A 447 -3.17 -3.07 -14.65
C GLN A 447 -2.50 -1.86 -13.95
N ARG A 448 -3.06 -1.43 -12.81
CA ARG A 448 -2.55 -0.28 -12.05
C ARG A 448 -1.16 -0.55 -11.48
N THR A 449 -0.93 -1.74 -10.92
CA THR A 449 0.30 -2.05 -10.19
C THR A 449 1.43 -2.55 -11.07
N ALA A 450 1.15 -3.07 -12.28
CA ALA A 450 2.17 -3.60 -13.18
C ALA A 450 3.32 -2.62 -13.47
N THR A 451 3.00 -1.36 -13.75
CA THR A 451 4.02 -0.32 -13.97
C THR A 451 4.83 -0.04 -12.71
N LYS A 452 4.19 -0.08 -11.54
CA LYS A 452 4.85 0.19 -10.25
C LYS A 452 5.83 -0.91 -9.87
N VAL A 453 5.47 -2.18 -10.06
CA VAL A 453 6.39 -3.31 -9.80
C VAL A 453 7.60 -3.22 -10.73
N LYS A 454 7.37 -3.04 -12.04
CA LYS A 454 8.44 -2.89 -13.04
C LYS A 454 9.38 -1.73 -12.73
N ASP A 455 8.83 -0.55 -12.47
CA ASP A 455 9.61 0.65 -12.16
C ASP A 455 10.38 0.51 -10.84
N SER A 456 9.85 -0.24 -9.87
CA SER A 456 10.53 -0.50 -8.60
C SER A 456 11.69 -1.48 -8.75
N ALA A 457 11.53 -2.53 -9.58
CA ALA A 457 12.61 -3.44 -9.92
C ALA A 457 13.73 -2.72 -10.69
N ALA A 458 13.36 -1.92 -11.71
CA ALA A 458 14.32 -1.10 -12.46
C ALA A 458 15.06 -0.09 -11.57
N ALA A 459 14.38 0.47 -10.56
CA ALA A 459 15.01 1.37 -9.59
C ALA A 459 16.14 0.68 -8.80
N ALA A 460 16.01 -0.61 -8.48
CA ALA A 460 17.07 -1.35 -7.80
C ALA A 460 18.36 -1.39 -8.62
N GLN A 461 18.26 -1.55 -9.95
CA GLN A 461 19.43 -1.53 -10.83
C GLN A 461 19.96 -0.11 -11.03
N PHE A 462 19.06 0.84 -11.30
CA PHE A 462 19.41 2.23 -11.58
C PHE A 462 20.15 2.90 -10.41
N LEU A 463 19.66 2.72 -9.19
CA LEU A 463 20.20 3.38 -7.99
C LEU A 463 21.59 2.85 -7.58
N HIS A 464 22.02 1.73 -8.13
CA HIS A 464 23.34 1.13 -7.92
C HIS A 464 24.09 1.04 -9.25
N SER A 465 24.06 2.13 -10.03
CA SER A 465 24.82 2.29 -11.27
C SER A 465 25.33 3.73 -11.40
N GLU A 466 26.41 3.94 -12.16
CA GLU A 466 26.99 5.27 -12.44
C GLU A 466 25.97 6.29 -12.97
N ILE A 467 24.89 5.84 -13.61
CA ILE A 467 23.81 6.69 -14.14
C ILE A 467 23.15 7.50 -13.01
N VAL A 468 23.19 7.01 -11.76
CA VAL A 468 22.65 7.74 -10.60
C VAL A 468 23.39 9.06 -10.34
N LEU A 469 24.61 9.23 -10.85
CA LEU A 469 25.45 10.43 -10.65
C LEU A 469 25.21 11.53 -11.70
N HIS A 470 24.52 11.25 -12.80
CA HIS A 470 24.33 12.21 -13.89
C HIS A 470 23.65 13.51 -13.41
N GLU A 471 24.29 14.67 -13.52
CA GLU A 471 23.72 15.94 -13.02
C GLU A 471 22.41 16.31 -13.73
N GLY A 472 21.43 16.87 -12.99
CA GLY A 472 20.19 17.34 -13.60
C GLY A 472 19.10 17.72 -12.61
N ASP A 473 18.39 18.80 -12.93
CA ASP A 473 17.26 19.35 -12.15
C ASP A 473 15.93 18.66 -12.50
N GLU A 474 15.91 17.33 -12.50
CA GLU A 474 14.71 16.56 -12.81
C GLU A 474 14.58 15.25 -12.00
N PRO A 475 13.38 14.65 -11.92
CA PRO A 475 13.22 13.36 -11.26
C PRO A 475 14.11 12.28 -11.89
N ARG A 476 15.01 11.71 -11.08
CA ARG A 476 15.98 10.68 -11.48
C ARG A 476 15.30 9.50 -12.18
N GLY A 477 15.83 9.11 -13.34
CA GLY A 477 15.31 8.05 -14.23
C GLY A 477 14.55 8.54 -15.47
N ARG A 478 14.43 9.85 -15.69
CA ARG A 478 13.89 10.42 -16.92
C ARG A 478 14.90 10.41 -18.08
N CYS A 479 16.18 10.55 -17.78
CA CYS A 479 17.31 10.37 -18.71
C CYS A 479 17.38 8.99 -19.40
N LEU A 480 16.64 7.99 -18.91
CA LEU A 480 16.53 6.65 -19.52
C LEU A 480 15.36 6.51 -20.50
N LYS A 481 14.48 7.53 -20.61
CA LYS A 481 13.30 7.52 -21.49
C LYS A 481 13.47 8.42 -22.72
N SER A 482 14.64 9.04 -22.87
CA SER A 482 15.06 9.85 -24.01
C SER A 482 15.83 9.03 -25.03
#